data_AF-A0A8T5L3C4-F1
#
_entry.id   AF-A0A8T5L3C4-F1
#
_cell.length_a   1.000
_cell.length_b   1.000
_cell.length_c   1.000
_cell.angle_alpha   90.00
_cell.angle_beta   90.00
_cell.angle_gamma   90.00
#
_symmetry.space_group_name_H-M   'P 1'
#
loop_
_entity.id
_entity.type
_entity.pdbx_description
1 polymer ?
#
loop_
_entity_poly.entity_id
_entity_poly.type
_entity_poly.pdbx_seq_one_letter_code
_entity_poly.pdbx_strand_id
1 'polypeptide(L)'
;MEAETKKWIEKHIDKVVDKFRYGKLKVSDPEWCPCFKNDKCHAIGLADMNCFLCYCPHYENDKEEGGCKINNEKGGWHLSDKLTTGRIWDCSGCDWPHKEENIKKVLRKVYSIDGEN
;
A
#
# COMPACT_ATOMS: atom_id res chain seq x y z
N MET A 1 3.71 2.95 20.51
CA MET A 1 2.47 3.72 20.31
C MET A 1 1.49 3.33 21.40
N GLU A 2 0.89 4.32 22.06
CA GLU A 2 0.07 4.13 23.26
C GLU A 2 -1.25 3.41 22.93
N ALA A 3 -1.78 2.66 23.91
CA ALA A 3 -3.00 1.87 23.74
C ALA A 3 -4.21 2.73 23.33
N GLU A 4 -4.28 3.96 23.84
CA GLU A 4 -5.33 4.92 23.50
C GLU A 4 -5.28 5.33 22.02
N THR A 5 -4.07 5.49 21.47
CA THR A 5 -3.88 5.81 20.04
C THR A 5 -4.32 4.64 19.16
N LYS A 6 -4.02 3.39 19.54
CA LYS A 6 -4.51 2.19 18.83
C LYS A 6 -6.04 2.16 18.80
N LYS A 7 -6.66 2.33 19.96
CA LYS A 7 -8.13 2.35 20.11
C LYS A 7 -8.78 3.43 19.28
N TRP A 8 -8.17 4.61 19.24
CA TRP A 8 -8.66 5.71 18.43
C TRP A 8 -8.58 5.37 16.93
N ILE A 9 -7.46 4.85 16.46
CA ILE A 9 -7.27 4.49 15.04
C ILE A 9 -8.27 3.40 14.66
N GLU A 10 -8.40 2.34 15.46
CA GLU A 10 -9.35 1.24 15.22
C GLU A 10 -10.79 1.75 15.06
N LYS A 11 -11.24 2.62 15.98
CA LYS A 11 -12.59 3.23 15.93
C LYS A 11 -12.80 4.13 14.70
N HIS A 12 -11.73 4.66 14.12
CA HIS A 12 -11.78 5.64 13.03
C HIS A 12 -11.13 5.14 11.74
N ILE A 13 -11.01 3.82 11.53
CA ILE A 13 -10.41 3.24 10.32
C ILE A 13 -11.03 3.80 9.05
N ASP A 14 -12.37 3.92 8.99
CA ASP A 14 -13.04 4.45 7.80
C ASP A 14 -12.69 5.92 7.53
N LYS A 15 -12.55 6.73 8.59
CA LYS A 15 -12.12 8.13 8.47
C LYS A 15 -10.67 8.23 8.01
N VAL A 16 -9.80 7.36 8.51
CA VAL A 16 -8.41 7.27 8.05
C VAL A 16 -8.37 6.90 6.58
N VAL A 17 -9.02 5.80 6.17
CA VAL A 17 -9.04 5.34 4.78
C VAL A 17 -9.61 6.42 3.85
N ASP A 18 -10.71 7.05 4.21
CA ASP A 18 -11.36 8.09 3.38
C ASP A 18 -10.45 9.30 3.13
N LYS A 19 -9.68 9.74 4.14
CA LYS A 19 -8.72 10.85 4.00
C LYS A 19 -7.70 10.59 2.89
N PHE A 20 -7.28 9.34 2.74
CA PHE A 20 -6.21 8.96 1.80
C PHE A 20 -6.70 8.54 0.42
N ARG A 21 -8.00 8.66 0.11
CA ARG A 21 -8.49 8.53 -1.27
C ARG A 21 -7.74 9.50 -2.18
N TYR A 22 -7.22 9.02 -3.31
CA TYR A 22 -6.37 9.81 -4.21
C TYR A 22 -6.97 11.19 -4.53
N GLY A 23 -8.24 11.21 -4.96
CA GLY A 23 -8.93 12.47 -5.31
C GLY A 23 -9.09 13.45 -4.14
N LYS A 24 -9.24 12.95 -2.91
CA LYS A 24 -9.35 13.80 -1.70
C LYS A 24 -7.97 14.27 -1.24
N LEU A 25 -6.99 13.38 -1.26
CA LEU A 25 -5.64 13.67 -0.77
C LEU A 25 -4.91 14.63 -1.72
N LYS A 26 -5.02 14.43 -3.04
CA LYS A 26 -4.41 15.34 -4.03
C LYS A 26 -4.94 16.77 -3.94
N VAL A 27 -6.22 16.95 -3.59
CA VAL A 27 -6.84 18.28 -3.44
C VAL A 27 -6.50 18.89 -2.07
N SER A 28 -6.57 18.09 -1.00
CA SER A 28 -6.38 18.60 0.36
C SER A 28 -4.90 18.79 0.74
N ASP A 29 -4.00 17.98 0.18
CA ASP A 29 -2.56 18.00 0.44
C ASP A 29 -1.75 17.61 -0.83
N PRO A 30 -1.64 18.52 -1.82
CA PRO A 30 -0.98 18.23 -3.10
C PRO A 30 0.54 17.96 -2.98
N GLU A 31 1.16 18.35 -1.86
CA GLU A 31 2.59 18.10 -1.59
C GLU A 31 2.84 16.80 -0.83
N TRP A 32 1.78 16.09 -0.39
CA TRP A 32 1.88 14.83 0.34
C TRP A 32 2.67 13.76 -0.41
N CYS A 33 2.55 13.73 -1.75
CA CYS A 33 3.26 12.80 -2.59
C CYS A 33 3.90 13.50 -3.79
N PRO A 34 5.21 13.31 -4.04
CA PRO A 34 5.86 13.87 -5.23
C PRO A 34 5.22 13.35 -6.52
N CYS A 35 4.62 12.15 -6.50
CA CYS A 35 3.97 11.56 -7.67
C CYS A 35 2.65 12.25 -8.04
N PHE A 36 2.09 13.15 -7.23
CA PHE A 36 0.91 13.93 -7.61
C PHE A 36 1.20 14.96 -8.71
N LYS A 37 2.47 15.33 -8.87
CA LYS A 37 2.97 16.25 -9.91
C LYS A 37 3.14 15.56 -11.28
N ASN A 38 3.24 14.23 -11.29
CA ASN A 38 3.32 13.42 -12.50
C ASN A 38 1.97 12.77 -12.81
N ASP A 39 1.76 12.38 -14.06
CA ASP A 39 0.62 11.54 -14.41
C ASP A 39 0.74 10.15 -13.75
N LYS A 40 -0.43 9.64 -13.34
CA LYS A 40 -0.75 8.31 -12.75
C LYS A 40 0.44 7.38 -12.46
N CYS A 41 0.62 7.01 -11.18
CA CYS A 41 1.63 6.01 -10.79
C CYS A 41 1.37 4.61 -11.38
N HIS A 42 0.09 4.23 -11.56
CA HIS A 42 -0.32 2.91 -12.04
C HIS A 42 -1.54 3.03 -12.96
N ALA A 43 -1.77 2.04 -13.81
CA ALA A 43 -2.92 1.95 -14.71
C ALA A 43 -4.25 1.58 -13.99
N ILE A 44 -4.44 2.06 -12.76
CA ILE A 44 -5.66 1.88 -11.98
C ILE A 44 -6.57 3.10 -12.13
N GLY A 45 -7.88 2.88 -12.03
CA GLY A 45 -8.86 3.96 -12.02
C GLY A 45 -8.66 4.87 -10.83
N LEU A 46 -8.57 6.19 -11.05
CA LEU A 46 -8.35 7.18 -9.98
C LEU A 46 -9.47 7.21 -8.93
N ALA A 47 -10.68 6.77 -9.31
CA ALA A 47 -11.83 6.68 -8.42
C ALA A 47 -11.66 5.60 -7.33
N ASP A 48 -10.91 4.54 -7.64
CA ASP A 48 -10.75 3.35 -6.77
C ASP A 48 -9.40 3.34 -6.03
N MET A 49 -8.56 4.36 -6.27
CA MET A 49 -7.21 4.43 -5.73
C MET A 49 -7.17 5.10 -4.36
N ASN A 50 -6.59 4.40 -3.39
CA ASN A 50 -6.26 4.92 -2.08
C ASN A 50 -4.73 4.96 -1.88
N CYS A 51 -4.23 6.03 -1.28
CA CYS A 51 -2.81 6.32 -1.10
C CYS A 51 -2.30 6.01 0.31
N PHE A 52 -3.10 5.40 1.19
CA PHE A 52 -2.70 5.14 2.58
C PHE A 52 -1.46 4.24 2.66
N LEU A 53 -1.42 3.16 1.87
CA LEU A 53 -0.27 2.28 1.78
C LEU A 53 0.68 2.80 0.70
N CYS A 54 1.80 3.40 1.12
CA CYS A 54 2.89 3.78 0.23
C CYS A 54 3.63 2.56 -0.36
N TYR A 55 3.47 1.38 0.26
CA TYR A 55 4.12 0.14 -0.10
C TYR A 55 3.21 -1.06 0.20
N CYS A 56 3.35 -2.15 -0.55
CA CYS A 56 2.58 -3.37 -0.34
C CYS A 56 3.08 -4.12 0.90
N PRO A 57 2.26 -4.31 1.96
CA PRO A 57 2.69 -5.01 3.19
C PRO A 57 3.00 -6.50 2.96
N HIS A 58 2.71 -7.03 1.77
CA HIS A 58 2.97 -8.41 1.37
C HIS A 58 4.20 -8.56 0.46
N TYR A 59 4.94 -7.51 0.14
CA TYR A 59 6.18 -7.67 -0.61
C TYR A 59 7.29 -8.26 0.31
N GLU A 60 8.07 -9.19 -0.23
CA GLU A 60 9.16 -9.88 0.48
C GLU A 60 10.38 -8.98 0.50
N ASN A 61 10.62 -8.32 1.64
CA ASN A 61 11.74 -7.41 1.84
C ASN A 61 12.95 -8.08 2.53
N ASP A 62 12.85 -9.38 2.83
CA ASP A 62 13.90 -10.23 3.42
C ASP A 62 14.80 -10.89 2.37
N LYS A 63 14.45 -10.79 1.08
CA LYS A 63 15.24 -11.27 -0.05
C LYS A 63 15.71 -10.10 -0.91
N GLU A 64 16.96 -10.14 -1.38
CA GLU A 64 17.52 -9.10 -2.26
C GLU A 64 16.74 -8.97 -3.58
N GLU A 65 16.27 -10.10 -4.12
CA GLU A 65 15.45 -10.16 -5.33
C GLU A 65 13.98 -9.79 -5.11
N GLY A 66 13.54 -9.58 -3.86
CA GLY A 66 12.14 -9.31 -3.56
C GLY A 66 11.21 -10.53 -3.70
N GLY A 67 9.90 -10.28 -3.67
CA GLY A 67 8.88 -11.32 -3.83
C GLY A 67 7.48 -10.88 -3.41
N CYS A 68 6.51 -11.80 -3.46
CA CYS A 68 5.12 -11.55 -3.06
C CYS A 68 4.60 -12.66 -2.14
N LYS A 69 4.41 -12.33 -0.86
CA LYS A 69 3.93 -13.27 0.19
C LYS A 69 2.53 -13.83 -0.05
N ILE A 70 1.76 -13.22 -0.95
CA ILE A 70 0.39 -13.62 -1.29
C ILE A 70 0.25 -14.13 -2.72
N ASN A 71 1.37 -14.32 -3.45
CA ASN A 71 1.39 -14.83 -4.82
C ASN A 71 0.38 -14.13 -5.75
N ASN A 72 0.32 -12.80 -5.71
CA ASN A 72 -0.60 -12.05 -6.57
C ASN A 72 -0.16 -12.17 -8.04
N GLU A 73 -1.11 -12.53 -8.92
CA GLU A 73 -0.87 -12.75 -10.36
C GLU A 73 -0.37 -11.52 -11.12
N LYS A 74 -0.57 -10.31 -10.57
CA LYS A 74 -0.13 -9.05 -11.18
C LYS A 74 1.32 -8.69 -10.86
N GLY A 75 2.00 -9.47 -10.01
CA GLY A 75 3.44 -9.33 -9.77
C GLY A 75 4.24 -10.24 -10.71
N GLY A 76 5.50 -9.87 -11.00
CA GLY A 76 6.36 -10.67 -11.88
C GLY A 76 7.84 -10.36 -11.74
N TRP A 77 8.66 -11.16 -12.40
CA TRP A 77 10.11 -10.95 -12.43
C TRP A 77 10.50 -9.93 -13.49
N HIS A 78 11.19 -8.87 -13.07
CA HIS A 78 11.92 -7.99 -13.97
C HIS A 78 13.38 -8.45 -14.04
N LEU A 79 13.84 -8.81 -15.24
CA LEU A 79 15.20 -9.28 -15.49
C LEU A 79 16.09 -8.10 -15.86
N SER A 80 17.28 -8.03 -15.24
CA SER A 80 18.27 -7.00 -15.55
C SER A 80 19.65 -7.46 -15.15
N ASP A 81 20.55 -7.43 -16.12
CA ASP A 81 21.99 -7.68 -16.05
C ASP A 81 22.74 -6.58 -15.26
N LYS A 82 22.05 -5.52 -14.84
CA LYS A 82 22.57 -4.51 -13.90
C LYS A 82 22.35 -4.87 -12.43
N LEU A 83 21.56 -5.89 -12.14
CA LEU A 83 21.26 -6.35 -10.78
C LEU A 83 22.21 -7.49 -10.38
N THR A 84 22.66 -7.51 -9.13
CA THR A 84 23.52 -8.57 -8.57
C THR A 84 22.92 -9.97 -8.76
N THR A 85 21.61 -10.07 -8.58
CA THR A 85 20.83 -11.31 -8.68
C THR A 85 20.35 -11.62 -10.10
N GLY A 86 20.54 -10.69 -11.06
CA GLY A 86 20.00 -10.76 -12.42
C GLY A 86 18.49 -10.52 -12.53
N ARG A 87 17.77 -10.38 -11.40
CA ARG A 87 16.30 -10.17 -11.37
C ARG A 87 15.83 -9.45 -10.11
N ILE A 88 14.72 -8.73 -10.22
CA ILE A 88 13.99 -8.13 -9.11
C ILE A 88 12.50 -8.41 -9.27
N TRP A 89 11.80 -8.62 -8.17
CA TRP A 89 10.35 -8.75 -8.17
C TRP A 89 9.70 -7.38 -8.38
N ASP A 90 8.86 -7.29 -9.41
CA ASP A 90 8.11 -6.09 -9.77
C ASP A 90 6.62 -6.29 -9.45
N CYS A 91 6.08 -5.36 -8.65
CA CYS A 91 4.67 -5.29 -8.28
C CYS A 91 3.95 -4.09 -8.93
N SER A 92 4.57 -3.38 -9.88
CA SER A 92 4.03 -2.16 -10.50
C SER A 92 2.66 -2.36 -11.17
N GLY A 93 2.33 -3.58 -11.61
CA GLY A 93 1.01 -3.93 -12.16
C GLY A 93 -0.06 -4.22 -11.10
N CYS A 94 0.30 -4.33 -9.82
CA CYS A 94 -0.60 -4.75 -8.75
C CYS A 94 -1.32 -3.58 -8.08
N ASP A 95 -2.63 -3.70 -7.90
CA ASP A 95 -3.50 -2.70 -7.29
C ASP A 95 -3.87 -3.04 -5.83
N TRP A 96 -3.41 -4.17 -5.32
CA TRP A 96 -3.72 -4.64 -3.96
C TRP A 96 -3.53 -3.58 -2.87
N PRO A 97 -2.41 -2.82 -2.79
CA PRO A 97 -2.22 -1.83 -1.73
C PRO A 97 -3.13 -0.59 -1.88
N HIS A 98 -3.76 -0.40 -3.04
CA HIS A 98 -4.60 0.74 -3.32
C HIS A 98 -6.09 0.51 -3.03
N LYS A 99 -6.50 -0.73 -2.76
CA LYS A 99 -7.90 -1.05 -2.45
C LYS A 99 -8.23 -0.76 -0.99
N GLU A 100 -9.32 -0.02 -0.76
CA GLU A 100 -9.77 0.34 0.59
C GLU A 100 -9.97 -0.88 1.49
N GLU A 101 -10.57 -1.94 0.95
CA GLU A 101 -10.81 -3.19 1.67
C GLU A 101 -9.53 -3.83 2.23
N ASN A 102 -8.43 -3.76 1.47
CA ASN A 102 -7.14 -4.30 1.86
C ASN A 102 -6.48 -3.42 2.91
N ILE A 103 -6.56 -2.10 2.74
CA ILE A 103 -6.08 -1.14 3.74
C ILE A 103 -6.81 -1.33 5.07
N LYS A 104 -8.14 -1.49 5.05
CA LYS A 104 -8.93 -1.75 6.26
C LYS A 104 -8.52 -3.06 6.94
N LYS A 105 -8.27 -4.13 6.17
CA LYS A 105 -7.75 -5.41 6.72
C LYS A 105 -6.40 -5.21 7.42
N VAL A 106 -5.48 -4.48 6.79
CA VAL A 106 -4.16 -4.18 7.36
C VAL A 106 -4.28 -3.33 8.63
N LEU A 107 -5.08 -2.27 8.59
CA LEU A 107 -5.31 -1.40 9.74
C LEU A 107 -5.91 -2.17 10.92
N ARG A 108 -6.95 -2.99 10.69
CA ARG A 108 -7.50 -3.85 11.76
C ARG A 108 -6.42 -4.77 12.33
N LYS A 109 -5.67 -5.47 11.48
CA LYS A 109 -4.60 -6.35 11.96
C LYS A 109 -3.53 -5.63 12.81
N VAL A 110 -3.16 -4.40 12.45
CA VAL A 110 -2.11 -3.63 13.15
C VAL A 110 -2.62 -2.99 14.44
N TYR A 111 -3.89 -2.55 14.45
CA TYR A 111 -4.44 -1.70 15.50
C TYR A 111 -5.51 -2.37 16.36
N SER A 112 -5.98 -3.59 16.03
CA SER A 112 -6.92 -4.32 16.87
C SER A 112 -6.30 -4.62 18.22
N ILE A 113 -7.07 -4.30 19.27
CA ILE A 113 -6.66 -4.45 20.66
C ILE A 113 -6.78 -5.92 21.10
N ASP A 114 -7.67 -6.67 20.45
CA ASP A 114 -7.82 -8.11 20.63
C ASP A 114 -6.89 -8.81 19.63
N GLY A 115 -5.66 -9.06 20.08
CA GLY A 115 -4.69 -9.82 19.32
C GLY A 115 -5.14 -11.28 19.20
N GLU A 116 -5.80 -11.63 18.10
CA GLU A 116 -5.78 -12.99 17.59
C GLU A 116 -4.79 -13.03 16.42
N ASN A 117 -3.58 -13.48 16.73
CA ASN A 117 -2.73 -14.19 15.77
C ASN A 117 -2.91 -15.68 16.01
#